data_AF-A0A2N1VYG3-F1
#
_entry.id   AF-A0A2N1VYG3-F1
#
_cell.length_a   1.000
_cell.length_b   1.000
_cell.length_c   1.000
_cell.angle_alpha   90.00
_cell.angle_beta   90.00
_cell.angle_gamma   90.00
#
_symmetry.space_group_name_H-M   'P 1'
#
loop_
_entity.id
_entity.type
_entity.pdbx_description
1 polymer ?
#
loop_
_entity_poly.entity_id
_entity_poly.type
_entity_poly.pdbx_seq_one_letter_code
_entity_poly.pdbx_strand_id
1 'polypeptide(L)'
;MKHFPKIILLLVLISCFSGCNLNSKEIIELRNEIRYLETELSSVQGSPGYLFGEAFEHVDAEDYAEAVNLLNELKINFPEWNKKIVEEYINNYSKLVKK
;
A
#
# COMPACT_ATOMS: atom_id res chain seq x y z
N MET A 1 62.46 -13.42 14.93
CA MET A 1 61.10 -12.83 15.06
C MET A 1 60.91 -11.77 13.97
N LYS A 2 60.30 -12.10 12.81
CA LYS A 2 60.04 -11.14 11.70
C LYS A 2 58.61 -11.23 11.11
N HIS A 3 57.74 -12.08 11.64
CA HIS A 3 56.38 -12.33 11.10
C HIS A 3 55.24 -11.58 11.82
N PHE A 4 55.53 -10.92 12.95
CA PHE A 4 54.54 -10.18 13.74
C PHE A 4 53.88 -8.95 13.08
N PRO A 5 54.55 -8.14 12.22
CA PRO A 5 53.92 -6.91 11.72
C PRO A 5 52.80 -7.18 10.72
N LYS A 6 52.82 -8.33 10.03
CA LYS A 6 51.80 -8.69 9.03
C LYS A 6 50.50 -9.19 9.66
N ILE A 7 50.59 -9.87 10.81
CA ILE A 7 49.44 -10.41 11.53
C ILE A 7 48.63 -9.28 12.18
N ILE A 8 49.32 -8.26 12.72
CA ILE A 8 48.67 -7.08 13.30
C ILE A 8 47.93 -6.28 12.22
N LEU A 9 48.54 -6.11 11.03
CA LEU A 9 47.90 -5.42 9.91
C LEU A 9 46.63 -6.16 9.43
N LEU A 10 46.66 -7.50 9.40
CA LEU A 10 45.51 -8.32 9.03
C LEU A 10 44.34 -8.15 10.02
N LEU A 11 44.63 -8.10 11.32
CA LEU A 11 43.61 -7.92 12.37
C LEU A 11 42.96 -6.53 12.33
N VAL A 12 43.73 -5.48 12.01
CA VAL A 12 43.20 -4.11 11.84
C VAL A 12 42.32 -4.00 10.59
N LEU A 13 42.65 -4.72 9.51
CA LEU A 13 41.80 -4.76 8.32
C LEU A 13 40.48 -5.51 8.57
N ILE A 14 40.50 -6.59 9.37
CA ILE A 14 39.31 -7.35 9.74
C ILE A 14 38.38 -6.54 10.65
N SER A 15 38.91 -5.72 11.56
CA SER A 15 38.08 -4.87 12.43
C SER A 15 37.41 -3.70 11.70
N CYS A 16 37.88 -3.31 10.51
CA CYS A 16 37.20 -2.34 9.64
C CYS A 16 35.97 -2.91 8.92
N PHE A 17 35.81 -4.24 8.82
CA PHE A 17 34.62 -4.86 8.21
C PHE A 17 33.42 -4.99 9.17
N SER A 18 33.61 -4.80 10.48
CA SER A 18 32.54 -4.92 11.48
C SER A 18 31.65 -3.68 11.63
N GLY A 19 31.90 -2.62 10.84
CA GLY A 19 31.23 -1.32 10.94
C GLY A 19 29.88 -1.17 10.21
N CYS A 20 29.38 -2.19 9.52
CA CYS A 20 28.08 -2.14 8.83
C CYS A 20 26.93 -2.66 9.70
N ASN A 21 26.57 -1.98 10.78
CA ASN A 21 25.41 -2.38 11.62
C ASN A 21 24.44 -1.25 11.99
N LEU A 22 24.63 -0.03 11.47
CA LEU A 22 23.73 1.09 11.77
C LEU A 22 22.49 1.13 10.85
N ASN A 23 22.60 0.65 9.62
CA ASN A 23 21.48 0.66 8.67
C ASN A 23 20.43 -0.43 8.97
N SER A 24 20.74 -1.45 9.79
CA SER A 24 19.79 -2.57 9.97
C SER A 24 18.60 -2.20 10.84
N LYS A 25 18.78 -1.36 11.87
CA LYS A 25 17.70 -0.97 12.78
C LYS A 25 16.66 -0.09 12.09
N GLU A 26 17.12 0.94 11.38
CA GLU A 26 16.25 1.85 10.63
C GLU A 26 15.51 1.10 9.50
N ILE A 27 16.19 0.20 8.79
CA ILE A 27 15.54 -0.67 7.78
C ILE A 27 14.50 -1.62 8.41
N ILE A 28 14.77 -2.16 9.61
CA ILE A 28 13.83 -3.03 10.32
C ILE A 28 12.61 -2.25 10.80
N GLU A 29 12.81 -1.04 11.30
CA GLU A 29 11.74 -0.15 11.77
C GLU A 29 10.82 0.27 10.61
N LEU A 30 11.40 0.75 9.51
CA LEU A 30 10.67 1.09 8.29
C LEU A 30 9.91 -0.12 7.73
N ARG A 31 10.50 -1.32 7.77
CA ARG A 31 9.82 -2.55 7.33
C ARG A 31 8.63 -2.91 8.21
N ASN A 32 8.73 -2.67 9.52
CA ASN A 32 7.62 -2.93 10.44
C ASN A 32 6.50 -1.91 10.24
N GLU A 33 6.84 -0.65 9.97
CA GLU A 33 5.87 0.40 9.66
C GLU A 33 5.14 0.09 8.35
N ILE A 34 5.85 -0.31 7.29
CA ILE A 34 5.24 -0.77 6.03
C ILE A 34 4.28 -1.94 6.30
N ARG A 35 4.70 -2.96 7.06
CA ARG A 35 3.84 -4.12 7.37
C ARG A 35 2.59 -3.71 8.15
N TYR A 36 2.74 -2.79 9.10
CA TYR A 36 1.62 -2.28 9.88
C TYR A 36 0.62 -1.55 8.98
N LEU A 37 1.12 -0.65 8.12
CA LEU A 37 0.30 0.06 7.14
C LEU A 37 -0.35 -0.88 6.12
N GLU A 38 0.34 -1.91 5.65
CA GLU A 38 -0.24 -2.96 4.80
C GLU A 38 -1.35 -3.72 5.52
N THR A 39 -1.18 -4.00 6.82
CA THR A 39 -2.19 -4.68 7.62
C THR A 39 -3.41 -3.79 7.83
N GLU A 40 -3.19 -2.51 8.16
CA GLU A 40 -4.26 -1.53 8.33
C GLU A 40 -5.00 -1.28 7.01
N LEU A 41 -4.26 -1.11 5.91
CA LEU A 41 -4.82 -1.04 4.57
C LEU A 41 -5.63 -2.30 4.27
N SER A 42 -5.10 -3.50 4.49
CA SER A 42 -5.83 -4.76 4.26
C SER A 42 -7.08 -4.91 5.12
N SER A 43 -7.09 -4.29 6.30
CA SER A 43 -8.25 -4.30 7.21
C SER A 43 -9.36 -3.34 6.79
N VAL A 44 -9.02 -2.32 5.99
CA VAL A 44 -9.96 -1.33 5.45
C VAL A 44 -10.30 -1.63 3.98
N GLN A 45 -9.41 -2.34 3.27
CA GLN A 45 -9.57 -2.75 1.88
C GLN A 45 -10.76 -3.72 1.77
N GLY A 46 -11.66 -3.43 0.84
CA GLY A 46 -12.93 -4.15 0.72
C GLY A 46 -14.02 -3.73 1.72
N SER A 47 -13.75 -2.77 2.62
CA SER A 47 -14.83 -2.10 3.35
C SER A 47 -15.70 -1.27 2.38
N PRO A 48 -16.97 -1.00 2.72
CA PRO A 48 -17.83 -0.24 1.82
C PRO A 48 -17.33 1.20 1.59
N GLY A 49 -16.69 1.80 2.60
CA GLY A 49 -16.08 3.13 2.48
C GLY A 49 -14.87 3.15 1.55
N TYR A 50 -14.04 2.10 1.60
CA TYR A 50 -12.89 1.95 0.71
C TYR A 50 -13.33 1.80 -0.75
N LEU A 51 -14.25 0.87 -1.04
CA LEU A 51 -14.76 0.66 -2.40
C LEU A 51 -15.46 1.91 -2.95
N PHE A 52 -16.17 2.64 -2.09
CA PHE A 52 -16.78 3.91 -2.46
C PHE A 52 -15.70 4.96 -2.78
N GLY A 53 -14.65 5.09 -1.96
CA GLY A 53 -13.55 6.01 -2.23
C GLY A 53 -12.82 5.69 -3.54
N GLU A 54 -12.46 4.43 -3.75
CA GLU A 54 -11.79 3.96 -4.97
C GLU A 54 -12.63 4.24 -6.22
N ALA A 55 -13.96 4.04 -6.15
CA ALA A 55 -14.84 4.41 -7.25
C ALA A 55 -14.79 5.91 -7.60
N PHE A 56 -14.61 6.80 -6.62
CA PHE A 56 -14.48 8.24 -6.87
C PHE A 56 -13.11 8.62 -7.44
N GLU A 57 -12.04 7.91 -7.10
CA GLU A 57 -10.74 8.11 -7.76
C GLU A 57 -10.84 7.81 -9.27
N HIS A 58 -11.58 6.77 -9.65
CA HIS A 58 -11.87 6.48 -11.06
C HIS A 58 -12.78 7.55 -11.71
N VAL A 59 -13.73 8.14 -10.97
CA VAL A 59 -14.53 9.28 -11.47
C VAL A 59 -13.64 10.49 -11.76
N ASP A 60 -12.71 10.82 -10.85
CA ASP A 60 -11.79 11.94 -11.02
C ASP A 60 -10.81 11.71 -12.19
N ALA A 61 -10.51 10.44 -12.50
CA ALA A 61 -9.74 10.03 -13.66
C ALA A 61 -10.57 9.92 -14.97
N GLU A 62 -11.87 10.27 -14.93
CA GLU A 62 -12.83 10.11 -16.04
C GLU A 62 -13.04 8.65 -16.50
N ASP A 63 -12.60 7.67 -15.71
CA ASP A 63 -12.82 6.25 -15.92
C ASP A 63 -14.17 5.80 -15.32
N TYR A 64 -15.24 6.27 -15.94
CA TYR A 64 -16.60 5.99 -15.46
C TYR A 64 -16.98 4.51 -15.53
N ALA A 65 -16.31 3.72 -16.38
CA ALA A 65 -16.60 2.30 -16.53
C ALA A 65 -16.19 1.54 -15.26
N GLU A 66 -14.97 1.76 -14.80
CA GLU A 66 -14.47 1.12 -13.59
C GLU A 66 -15.16 1.67 -12.33
N ALA A 67 -15.42 2.98 -12.28
CA ALA A 67 -16.20 3.58 -11.19
C ALA A 67 -17.58 2.92 -11.02
N VAL A 68 -18.30 2.68 -12.14
CA VAL A 68 -19.60 1.98 -12.10
C VAL A 68 -19.45 0.51 -11.71
N ASN A 69 -18.37 -0.16 -12.12
CA ASN A 69 -18.10 -1.53 -11.73
C ASN A 69 -17.95 -1.64 -10.19
N LEU A 70 -17.07 -0.82 -9.61
CA LEU A 70 -16.83 -0.76 -8.16
C LEU A 70 -18.09 -0.39 -7.37
N LEU A 71 -18.89 0.56 -7.84
CA LEU A 71 -20.17 0.91 -7.20
C LEU A 71 -21.20 -0.23 -7.27
N ASN A 72 -21.21 -1.02 -8.35
CA ASN A 72 -22.07 -2.20 -8.43
C ASN A 72 -21.59 -3.32 -7.49
N GLU A 73 -20.28 -3.52 -7.36
CA GLU A 73 -19.70 -4.45 -6.39
C GLU A 73 -20.08 -4.04 -4.95
N LEU A 74 -19.92 -2.75 -4.63
CA LEU A 74 -20.35 -2.16 -3.36
C LEU A 74 -21.83 -2.42 -3.07
N LYS A 75 -22.70 -2.22 -4.07
CA LYS A 75 -24.15 -2.49 -3.94
C LYS A 75 -24.47 -3.98 -3.73
N ILE A 76 -23.71 -4.89 -4.33
CA ILE A 76 -23.91 -6.34 -4.19
C ILE A 76 -23.44 -6.82 -2.81
N ASN A 77 -22.24 -6.39 -2.40
CA ASN A 77 -21.60 -6.85 -1.16
C ASN A 77 -22.13 -6.12 0.09
N PHE A 78 -22.60 -4.88 -0.06
CA PHE A 78 -23.07 -4.02 1.04
C PHE A 78 -24.40 -3.31 0.69
N PRO A 79 -25.50 -4.06 0.44
CA PRO A 79 -26.72 -3.53 -0.17
C PRO A 79 -27.46 -2.45 0.63
N GLU A 80 -27.25 -2.38 1.94
CA GLU A 80 -27.89 -1.39 2.82
C GLU A 80 -26.99 -0.17 3.09
N TRP A 81 -25.70 -0.24 2.76
CA TRP A 81 -24.76 0.85 3.02
C TRP A 81 -24.98 1.99 2.01
N ASN A 82 -25.45 3.15 2.49
CA ASN A 82 -25.72 4.33 1.67
C ASN A 82 -26.48 4.06 0.36
N LYS A 83 -27.36 3.05 0.36
CA LYS A 83 -28.02 2.48 -0.82
C LYS A 83 -28.49 3.51 -1.86
N LYS A 84 -29.25 4.50 -1.41
CA LYS A 84 -29.82 5.54 -2.30
C LYS A 84 -28.73 6.34 -3.02
N ILE A 85 -27.65 6.68 -2.31
CA ILE A 85 -26.52 7.45 -2.83
C ILE A 85 -25.77 6.61 -3.86
N VAL A 86 -25.48 5.35 -3.53
CA VAL A 86 -24.78 4.43 -4.44
C VAL A 86 -25.59 4.20 -5.72
N GLU A 87 -26.90 3.98 -5.62
CA GLU A 87 -27.79 3.83 -6.78
C GLU A 87 -27.86 5.09 -7.65
N GLU A 88 -27.88 6.28 -7.04
CA GLU A 88 -27.85 7.56 -7.75
C GLU A 88 -26.54 7.72 -8.56
N TYR A 89 -25.39 7.47 -7.94
CA TYR A 89 -24.09 7.56 -8.62
C TYR A 89 -23.96 6.55 -9.76
N ILE A 90 -24.39 5.29 -9.55
CA ILE A 90 -24.44 4.29 -10.64
C ILE A 90 -25.26 4.82 -11.80
N ASN A 91 -26.45 5.36 -11.55
CA ASN A 91 -27.33 5.88 -12.59
C ASN A 91 -26.73 7.09 -13.32
N ASN A 92 -26.02 7.96 -12.62
CA ASN A 92 -25.39 9.15 -13.21
C ASN A 92 -24.19 8.76 -14.09
N TYR A 93 -23.26 7.97 -13.57
CA TYR A 93 -22.04 7.61 -14.29
C TYR A 93 -22.29 6.57 -15.39
N SER A 94 -23.28 5.68 -15.26
CA SER A 94 -23.65 4.75 -16.33
C SER A 94 -24.11 5.45 -17.62
N LYS A 95 -24.58 6.70 -17.53
CA LYS A 95 -24.93 7.52 -18.70
C LYS A 95 -23.69 8.04 -19.42
N LEU A 96 -22.58 8.20 -18.72
CA LEU A 96 -21.32 8.72 -19.24
C LEU A 96 -20.48 7.61 -19.88
N VAL A 97 -20.58 6.37 -19.40
CA VAL A 97 -19.92 5.19 -20.00
C VAL A 97 -20.34 4.93 -21.45
N LYS A 98 -21.56 5.32 -21.83
CA LYS A 98 -22.14 5.04 -23.16
C LYS A 98 -21.80 6.09 -24.22
N LYS A 99 -20.98 7.09 -23.88
CA LYS A 99 -20.69 8.25 -24.72
C LYS A 99 -19.29 8.13 -25.31
#